data_AF-A0A1J4MX13-F1
#
_entry.id   AF-A0A1J4MX13-F1
#
_cell.length_a   1.000
_cell.length_b   1.000
_cell.length_c   1.000
_cell.angle_alpha   90.00
_cell.angle_beta   90.00
_cell.angle_gamma   90.00
#
_symmetry.space_group_name_H-M   'P 1'
#
loop_
_entity.id
_entity.type
_entity.pdbx_description
1 polymer ?
#
loop_
_entity_poly.entity_id
_entity_poly.type
_entity_poly.pdbx_seq_one_letter_code
_entity_poly.pdbx_strand_id
1 'polypeptide(L)'
;MSRKLLSVAAVLSATALAGCGSGEPSSGSPGPSPVASPVEASGPCLFEPEQVARAIPGSWSHTADEDVCTYTSDRGAIFVTTLVDTSVSAGLDASREDCLASPPPVDVGDRAFVCIESHEDGDLVVGNVAVGNRLWSLVIVPDEGVHDAELGAMGRLVEMVADS
;
A
#
# COMPACT_ATOMS: atom_id res chain seq x y z
N MET A 1 1.30 -28.25 2.03
CA MET A 1 0.15 -27.67 1.28
C MET A 1 0.60 -26.29 0.82
N SER A 2 0.88 -26.10 -0.48
CA SER A 2 1.34 -24.84 -1.03
C SER A 2 0.23 -23.79 -0.93
N ARG A 3 0.38 -22.83 -0.01
CA ARG A 3 -0.39 -21.59 -0.01
C ARG A 3 0.17 -20.75 -1.15
N LYS A 4 -0.47 -20.85 -2.31
CA LYS A 4 -0.28 -19.93 -3.43
C LYS A 4 -0.72 -18.56 -2.94
N LEU A 5 0.23 -17.74 -2.47
CA LEU A 5 0.11 -16.30 -2.49
C LEU A 5 -0.32 -15.95 -3.92
N LEU A 6 -1.47 -15.27 -4.06
CA LEU A 6 -1.96 -14.83 -5.36
C LEU A 6 -0.81 -14.08 -6.05
N SER A 7 -0.31 -14.63 -7.15
CA SER A 7 0.81 -14.06 -7.89
C SER A 7 0.52 -12.60 -8.24
N VAL A 8 1.40 -11.70 -7.82
CA VAL A 8 1.44 -10.26 -8.17
C VAL A 8 1.34 -10.05 -9.69
N ALA A 9 1.76 -11.03 -10.50
CA ALA A 9 1.57 -11.08 -11.94
C ALA A 9 0.11 -10.92 -12.42
N ALA A 10 -0.89 -11.27 -11.60
CA ALA A 10 -2.30 -11.03 -11.93
C ALA A 10 -2.66 -9.54 -11.91
N VAL A 11 -2.00 -8.74 -11.07
CA VAL A 11 -2.27 -7.30 -10.89
C VAL A 11 -1.73 -6.48 -12.08
N LEU A 12 -0.58 -6.86 -12.64
CA LEU A 12 0.05 -6.17 -13.78
C LEU A 12 -0.70 -6.33 -15.11
N SER A 13 -1.63 -7.29 -15.24
CA SER A 13 -2.30 -7.60 -16.51
C SER A 13 -3.53 -6.72 -16.82
N ALA A 14 -3.98 -5.86 -15.91
CA ALA A 14 -5.24 -5.12 -16.03
C ALA A 14 -5.11 -3.68 -16.60
N THR A 15 -3.90 -3.20 -16.90
CA THR A 15 -3.67 -1.77 -17.26
C THR A 15 -3.87 -1.43 -18.75
N ALA A 16 -4.31 -2.38 -19.58
CA ALA A 16 -4.58 -2.11 -20.99
C ALA A 16 -6.08 -1.89 -21.23
N LEU A 17 -6.46 -0.62 -21.49
CA LEU A 17 -7.67 -0.13 -22.20
C LEU A 17 -8.74 0.59 -21.35
N ALA A 18 -8.56 1.91 -21.18
CA ALA A 18 -9.59 2.95 -21.39
C ALA A 18 -8.89 4.31 -21.25
N GLY A 19 -8.74 5.17 -22.27
CA GLY A 19 -9.68 5.55 -23.30
C GLY A 19 -10.15 6.99 -23.01
N CYS A 20 -9.48 7.98 -23.62
CA CYS A 20 -9.77 9.41 -23.50
C CYS A 20 -11.26 9.77 -23.67
N GLY A 21 -11.77 10.65 -22.81
CA GLY A 21 -13.05 11.33 -22.99
C GLY A 21 -13.06 12.70 -22.33
N SER A 22 -12.91 13.73 -23.16
CA SER A 22 -12.89 15.16 -22.81
C SER A 22 -14.24 15.67 -22.25
N GLY A 23 -14.19 16.55 -21.25
CA GLY A 23 -15.34 17.34 -20.77
C GLY A 23 -14.89 18.57 -19.96
N GLU A 24 -15.11 19.76 -20.50
CA GLU A 24 -14.76 21.09 -19.95
C GLU A 24 -15.79 21.59 -18.90
N PRO A 25 -15.53 22.72 -18.19
CA PRO A 25 -15.78 22.84 -16.75
C PRO A 25 -17.10 23.51 -16.39
N SER A 26 -17.53 23.33 -15.14
CA SER A 26 -18.54 24.19 -14.51
C SER A 26 -17.98 24.77 -13.22
N SER A 27 -17.85 26.10 -13.20
CA SER A 27 -17.55 26.92 -12.02
C SER A 27 -18.63 26.76 -10.96
N GLY A 28 -18.22 26.40 -9.74
CA GLY A 28 -19.04 26.46 -8.53
C GLY A 28 -18.17 26.90 -7.34
N SER A 29 -18.61 27.96 -6.67
CA SER A 29 -18.04 28.64 -5.49
C SER A 29 -17.75 27.73 -4.26
N PRO A 30 -16.93 28.20 -3.28
CA PRO A 30 -16.27 27.33 -2.31
C PRO A 30 -17.22 26.85 -1.20
N GLY A 31 -17.41 25.53 -1.11
CA GLY A 31 -18.03 24.83 0.03
C GLY A 31 -16.98 24.46 1.09
N PRO A 32 -17.41 24.19 2.35
CA PRO A 32 -16.54 24.20 3.52
C PRO A 32 -15.51 23.08 3.51
N SER A 33 -14.36 23.34 4.14
CA SER A 33 -13.24 22.42 4.34
C SER A 33 -13.69 21.04 4.84
N PRO A 34 -13.20 19.93 4.27
CA PRO A 34 -13.45 18.62 4.84
C PRO A 34 -12.69 18.52 6.17
N VAL A 35 -13.46 18.30 7.24
CA VAL A 35 -12.94 17.79 8.50
C VAL A 35 -12.50 16.36 8.24
N ALA A 36 -11.21 16.07 8.45
CA ALA A 36 -10.67 14.72 8.40
C ALA A 36 -11.30 13.89 9.54
N SER A 37 -12.38 13.19 9.22
CA SER A 37 -12.84 12.06 10.03
C SER A 37 -11.82 10.93 9.89
N PRO A 38 -11.58 10.12 10.94
CA PRO A 38 -10.82 8.88 10.78
C PRO A 38 -11.53 8.04 9.72
N VAL A 39 -10.80 7.68 8.66
CA VAL A 39 -11.31 6.78 7.64
C VAL A 39 -11.47 5.41 8.30
N GLU A 40 -12.70 5.03 8.66
CA GLU A 40 -13.00 3.61 8.80
C GLU A 40 -12.82 3.01 7.41
N ALA A 41 -11.68 2.33 7.20
CA ALA A 41 -11.35 1.64 5.97
C ALA A 41 -12.45 0.61 5.66
N SER A 42 -13.46 1.07 4.92
CA SER A 42 -14.63 0.30 4.53
C SER A 42 -14.33 -0.66 3.37
N GLY A 43 -13.06 -0.70 2.95
CA GLY A 43 -12.54 -1.51 1.86
C GLY A 43 -11.01 -1.60 1.93
N PRO A 44 -10.35 -2.06 0.86
CA PRO A 44 -8.93 -2.38 0.88
C PRO A 44 -8.01 -1.15 0.76
N CYS A 45 -8.56 -0.01 0.36
CA CYS A 45 -7.84 1.26 0.27
C CYS A 45 -7.63 1.83 1.67
N LEU A 46 -6.40 1.71 2.15
CA LEU A 46 -6.02 2.17 3.48
C LEU A 46 -5.72 3.67 3.52
N PHE A 47 -5.40 4.26 2.36
CA PHE A 47 -4.97 5.64 2.22
C PHE A 47 -5.79 6.37 1.16
N GLU A 48 -6.00 7.66 1.36
CA GLU A 48 -6.32 8.57 0.26
C GLU A 48 -5.06 8.87 -0.57
N PRO A 49 -5.18 9.15 -1.88
CA PRO A 49 -4.02 9.43 -2.74
C PRO A 49 -3.13 10.57 -2.22
N GLU A 50 -3.72 11.57 -1.57
CA GLU A 50 -3.02 12.68 -0.92
C GLU A 50 -2.19 12.26 0.30
N GLN A 51 -2.56 11.17 0.99
CA GLN A 51 -1.76 10.59 2.06
C GLN A 51 -0.56 9.84 1.49
N VAL A 52 -0.76 9.08 0.40
CA VAL A 52 0.34 8.43 -0.32
C VAL A 52 1.35 9.46 -0.82
N ALA A 53 0.88 10.58 -1.37
CA ALA A 53 1.72 11.68 -1.85
C ALA A 53 2.64 12.31 -0.76
N ARG A 54 2.25 12.22 0.52
CA ARG A 54 3.07 12.73 1.65
C ARG A 54 4.27 11.83 1.95
N ALA A 55 4.17 10.54 1.67
CA ALA A 55 5.24 9.58 1.87
C ALA A 55 6.08 9.38 0.60
N ILE A 56 5.41 9.25 -0.56
CA ILE A 56 6.03 9.03 -1.86
C ILE A 56 5.64 10.20 -2.78
N PRO A 57 6.60 11.07 -3.16
CA PRO A 57 6.32 12.22 -4.01
C PRO A 57 5.63 11.83 -5.31
N GLY A 58 4.64 12.61 -5.73
CA GLY A 58 3.89 12.38 -6.98
C GLY A 58 2.42 12.71 -6.84
N SER A 59 1.72 12.70 -7.97
CA SER A 59 0.26 12.73 -8.01
C SER A 59 -0.23 11.29 -8.14
N TRP A 60 -1.16 10.90 -7.27
CA TRP A 60 -1.62 9.51 -7.19
C TRP A 60 -3.10 9.40 -7.54
N SER A 61 -3.46 8.30 -8.17
CA SER A 61 -4.84 7.82 -8.30
C SER A 61 -4.92 6.41 -7.73
N HIS A 62 -6.12 5.91 -7.42
CA HIS A 62 -6.30 4.54 -6.95
C HIS A 62 -7.47 3.83 -7.62
N THR A 63 -7.37 2.51 -7.68
CA THR A 63 -8.45 1.59 -8.01
C THR A 63 -8.56 0.52 -6.92
N ALA A 64 -9.78 0.13 -6.58
CA ALA A 64 -10.06 -0.88 -5.57
C ALA A 64 -10.76 -2.09 -6.20
N ASP A 65 -10.34 -3.28 -5.82
CA ASP A 65 -10.93 -4.56 -6.22
C ASP A 65 -10.90 -5.53 -5.03
N GLU A 66 -12.07 -6.00 -4.59
CA GLU A 66 -12.26 -6.87 -3.42
C GLU A 66 -11.39 -6.48 -2.21
N ASP A 67 -10.24 -7.16 -2.06
CA ASP A 67 -9.30 -7.02 -0.95
C ASP A 67 -8.03 -6.25 -1.32
N VAL A 68 -7.91 -5.72 -2.54
CA VAL A 68 -6.73 -5.02 -3.05
C VAL A 68 -7.07 -3.59 -3.46
N CYS A 69 -6.21 -2.65 -3.08
CA CYS A 69 -6.21 -1.30 -3.60
C CYS A 69 -4.86 -0.99 -4.25
N THR A 70 -4.91 -0.58 -5.51
CA THR A 70 -3.72 -0.23 -6.29
C THR A 70 -3.66 1.28 -6.47
N TYR A 71 -2.55 1.87 -6.07
CA TYR A 71 -2.24 3.29 -6.23
C TYR A 71 -1.23 3.44 -7.36
N THR A 72 -1.53 4.29 -8.33
CA THR A 72 -0.66 4.57 -9.48
C THR A 72 -0.26 6.03 -9.47
N SER A 73 1.05 6.29 -9.56
CA SER A 73 1.59 7.63 -9.71
C SER A 73 1.59 8.08 -11.17
N ASP A 74 1.42 9.38 -11.39
CA ASP A 74 1.72 10.08 -12.64
C ASP A 74 3.15 9.84 -13.18
N ARG A 75 4.06 9.37 -12.32
CA ARG A 75 5.45 9.03 -12.66
C ARG A 75 5.68 7.54 -12.94
N GLY A 76 4.62 6.72 -12.90
CA GLY A 76 4.68 5.28 -13.17
C GLY A 76 4.94 4.38 -11.96
N ALA A 77 5.16 4.96 -10.76
CA ALA A 77 5.31 4.18 -9.53
C ALA A 77 4.00 3.52 -9.11
N ILE A 78 4.11 2.33 -8.50
CA ILE A 78 2.97 1.54 -8.03
C ILE A 78 3.14 1.28 -6.53
N PHE A 79 2.05 1.52 -5.80
CA PHE A 79 1.91 1.18 -4.39
C PHE A 79 0.62 0.37 -4.22
N VAL A 80 0.66 -0.72 -3.47
CA VAL A 80 -0.49 -1.62 -3.29
C VAL A 80 -0.77 -1.80 -1.82
N THR A 81 -2.05 -1.79 -1.44
CA THR A 81 -2.53 -2.24 -0.14
C THR A 81 -3.45 -3.43 -0.30
N THR A 82 -3.27 -4.45 0.52
CA THR A 82 -4.08 -5.66 0.52
C THR A 82 -4.64 -5.90 1.91
N LEU A 83 -5.96 -6.00 2.03
CA LEU A 83 -6.63 -6.44 3.24
C LEU A 83 -6.42 -7.94 3.39
N VAL A 84 -5.84 -8.35 4.51
CA VAL A 84 -5.53 -9.76 4.77
C VAL A 84 -6.62 -10.37 5.62
N ASP A 85 -7.32 -11.38 5.10
CA ASP A 85 -8.35 -12.14 5.83
C ASP A 85 -7.71 -13.13 6.81
N THR A 86 -7.17 -12.61 7.91
CA THR A 86 -6.56 -13.37 9.00
C THR A 86 -6.63 -12.59 10.32
N SER A 87 -6.30 -13.26 11.44
CA SER A 87 -6.12 -12.54 12.70
C SER A 87 -4.82 -11.74 12.69
N VAL A 88 -4.83 -10.56 13.31
CA VAL A 88 -3.68 -9.66 13.39
C VAL A 88 -2.41 -10.38 13.86
N SER A 89 -2.48 -11.14 14.95
CA SER A 89 -1.31 -11.83 15.50
C SER A 89 -0.77 -12.90 14.53
N ALA A 90 -1.65 -13.74 13.98
CA ALA A 90 -1.22 -14.81 13.09
C ALA A 90 -0.67 -14.26 11.76
N GLY A 91 -1.25 -13.17 11.26
CA GLY A 91 -0.77 -12.53 10.04
C GLY A 91 0.57 -11.83 10.22
N LEU A 92 0.75 -11.05 11.30
CA LEU A 92 2.04 -10.40 11.58
C LEU A 92 3.16 -11.43 11.80
N ASP A 93 2.89 -12.53 12.50
CA ASP A 93 3.88 -13.59 12.71
C ASP A 93 4.24 -14.28 11.39
N ALA A 94 3.25 -14.64 10.56
CA ALA A 94 3.49 -15.27 9.26
C ALA A 94 4.28 -14.35 8.32
N SER A 95 3.90 -13.08 8.21
CA SER A 95 4.58 -12.13 7.32
C SER A 95 6.03 -11.86 7.74
N ARG A 96 6.39 -12.04 9.02
CA ARG A 96 7.80 -11.95 9.45
C ARG A 96 8.64 -13.10 8.94
N GLU A 97 8.05 -14.28 8.70
CA GLU A 97 8.76 -15.45 8.16
C GLU A 97 9.17 -15.25 6.69
N ASP A 98 8.46 -14.39 5.96
CA ASP A 98 8.72 -14.10 4.54
C ASP A 98 9.80 -13.01 4.34
N CYS A 99 10.15 -12.28 5.41
CA CYS A 99 11.16 -11.22 5.36
C CYS A 99 12.59 -11.77 5.19
N LEU A 100 13.40 -11.03 4.44
CA LEU A 100 14.85 -11.19 4.44
C LEU A 100 15.41 -10.90 5.84
N ALA A 101 16.43 -11.67 6.23
CA ALA A 101 17.11 -11.50 7.52
C ALA A 101 18.08 -10.30 7.55
N SER A 102 18.45 -9.78 6.38
CA SER A 102 19.36 -8.64 6.24
C SER A 102 18.94 -7.77 5.05
N PRO A 103 18.54 -6.50 5.27
CA PRO A 103 18.38 -5.85 6.58
C PRO A 103 17.30 -6.55 7.43
N PRO A 104 17.43 -6.56 8.77
CA PRO A 104 16.39 -7.12 9.62
C PRO A 104 15.10 -6.28 9.50
N PRO A 105 13.92 -6.89 9.72
CA PRO A 105 12.66 -6.16 9.81
C PRO A 105 12.75 -5.01 10.82
N VAL A 106 12.10 -3.90 10.49
CA VAL A 106 11.99 -2.71 11.33
C VAL A 106 10.58 -2.66 11.90
N ASP A 107 10.45 -2.95 13.19
CA ASP A 107 9.16 -2.82 13.88
C ASP A 107 8.78 -1.34 14.06
N VAL A 108 7.51 -1.03 13.82
CA VAL A 108 6.90 0.29 14.03
C VAL A 108 5.80 0.11 15.08
N GLY A 109 6.19 0.29 16.35
CA GLY A 109 5.34 -0.06 17.49
C GLY A 109 5.05 -1.56 17.58
N ASP A 110 3.97 -1.93 18.26
CA ASP A 110 3.59 -3.34 18.46
C ASP A 110 2.67 -3.89 17.36
N ARG A 111 2.26 -3.03 16.43
CA ARG A 111 1.15 -3.29 15.48
C ARG A 111 1.57 -3.27 14.03
N ALA A 112 2.84 -2.99 13.76
CA ALA A 112 3.33 -2.93 12.40
C ALA A 112 4.82 -3.20 12.30
N PHE A 113 5.26 -3.57 11.11
CA PHE A 113 6.67 -3.64 10.77
C PHE A 113 6.87 -3.42 9.27
N VAL A 114 8.10 -3.11 8.90
CA VAL A 114 8.55 -2.97 7.51
C VAL A 114 9.72 -3.91 7.28
N CYS A 115 9.76 -4.61 6.15
CA CYS A 115 10.89 -5.44 5.77
C CYS A 115 11.06 -5.50 4.25
N ILE A 116 12.08 -6.23 3.82
CA ILE A 116 12.29 -6.58 2.42
C ILE A 116 11.92 -8.05 2.24
N GLU A 117 11.15 -8.37 1.21
CA GLU A 117 10.89 -9.76 0.79
C GLU A 117 11.60 -10.03 -0.54
N SER A 118 12.15 -11.23 -0.71
CA SER A 118 12.78 -11.60 -1.98
C SER A 118 11.78 -12.25 -2.92
N HIS A 119 11.70 -11.72 -4.15
CA HIS A 119 10.83 -12.23 -5.20
C HIS A 119 11.63 -12.48 -6.48
N GLU A 120 11.10 -13.34 -7.37
CA GLU A 120 11.78 -13.73 -8.62
C GLU A 120 12.03 -12.55 -9.56
N ASP A 121 11.18 -11.53 -9.49
CA ASP A 121 11.24 -10.32 -10.31
C ASP A 121 12.03 -9.17 -9.66
N GLY A 122 12.59 -9.40 -8.47
CA GLY A 122 13.32 -8.40 -7.68
C GLY A 122 12.80 -8.31 -6.25
N ASP A 123 13.60 -7.78 -5.35
CA ASP A 123 13.23 -7.63 -3.95
C ASP A 123 12.13 -6.55 -3.79
N LEU A 124 11.17 -6.80 -2.91
CA LEU A 124 10.03 -5.91 -2.64
C LEU A 124 10.16 -5.29 -1.26
N VAL A 125 9.75 -4.01 -1.13
CA VAL A 125 9.60 -3.39 0.19
C VAL A 125 8.17 -3.56 0.68
N VAL A 126 8.03 -4.28 1.79
CA VAL A 126 6.74 -4.69 2.34
C VAL A 126 6.54 -4.10 3.73
N GLY A 127 5.36 -3.53 3.97
CA GLY A 127 4.89 -3.10 5.28
C GLY A 127 3.69 -3.93 5.69
N ASN A 128 3.66 -4.42 6.93
CA ASN A 128 2.47 -5.06 7.48
C ASN A 128 1.98 -4.23 8.66
N VAL A 129 0.70 -3.85 8.67
CA VAL A 129 0.13 -2.94 9.67
C VAL A 129 -1.27 -3.35 10.08
N ALA A 130 -1.51 -3.36 11.38
CA ALA A 130 -2.80 -3.69 11.96
C ALA A 130 -3.58 -2.43 12.36
N VAL A 131 -4.67 -2.13 11.63
CA VAL A 131 -5.58 -1.03 11.94
C VAL A 131 -6.88 -1.58 12.52
N GLY A 132 -7.23 -1.16 13.75
CA GLY A 132 -8.37 -1.74 14.47
C GLY A 132 -8.21 -3.25 14.74
N ASN A 133 -9.05 -4.08 14.12
CA ASN A 133 -9.00 -5.55 14.23
C ASN A 133 -8.60 -6.26 12.93
N ARG A 134 -8.15 -5.49 11.93
CA ARG A 134 -7.80 -5.97 10.59
C ARG A 134 -6.32 -5.76 10.32
N LEU A 135 -5.80 -6.52 9.36
CA LEU A 135 -4.40 -6.48 8.94
C LEU A 135 -4.31 -6.08 7.48
N TRP A 136 -3.38 -5.20 7.16
CA TRP A 136 -3.03 -4.85 5.79
C TRP A 136 -1.58 -5.20 5.50
N SER A 137 -1.36 -5.74 4.29
CA SER A 137 -0.05 -5.82 3.66
C SER A 137 0.08 -4.68 2.65
N LEU A 138 1.19 -3.97 2.70
CA LEU A 138 1.54 -2.81 1.90
C LEU A 138 2.76 -3.17 1.07
N VAL A 139 2.75 -2.89 -0.23
CA VAL A 139 3.86 -3.22 -1.12
C VAL A 139 4.21 -2.00 -1.96
N ILE A 140 5.49 -1.61 -1.91
CA ILE A 140 6.09 -0.69 -2.89
C ILE A 140 6.93 -1.55 -3.83
N VAL A 141 6.72 -1.38 -5.14
CA VAL A 141 7.57 -2.00 -6.16
C VAL A 141 8.72 -1.04 -6.45
N PRO A 142 9.96 -1.35 -6.02
CA PRO A 142 11.10 -0.46 -6.24
C PRO A 142 11.54 -0.48 -7.71
N ASP A 143 12.00 0.67 -8.21
CA ASP A 143 12.74 0.74 -9.46
C ASP A 143 14.22 0.39 -9.19
N GLU A 144 14.71 -0.67 -9.84
CA GLU A 144 16.15 -1.02 -9.92
C GLU A 144 16.90 -1.33 -8.60
N GLY A 145 16.25 -1.98 -7.62
CA GLY A 145 16.95 -2.61 -6.48
C GLY A 145 17.62 -1.65 -5.48
N VAL A 146 17.26 -0.36 -5.53
CA VAL A 146 17.53 0.58 -4.45
C VAL A 146 16.33 0.54 -3.53
N HIS A 147 16.55 0.26 -2.24
CA HIS A 147 15.47 0.03 -1.27
C HIS A 147 15.41 1.08 -0.16
N ASP A 148 16.43 1.93 -0.01
CA ASP A 148 16.52 2.85 1.14
C ASP A 148 15.43 3.92 1.13
N ALA A 149 15.11 4.48 -0.05
CA ALA A 149 14.08 5.50 -0.18
C ALA A 149 12.68 4.90 0.03
N GLU A 150 12.46 3.70 -0.47
CA GLU A 150 11.24 2.92 -0.40
C GLU A 150 10.99 2.42 1.02
N LEU A 151 12.01 1.95 1.73
CA LEU A 151 11.94 1.62 3.16
C LEU A 151 11.54 2.85 3.98
N GLY A 152 12.16 4.01 3.72
CA GLY A 152 11.81 5.27 4.39
C GLY A 152 10.42 5.79 4.02
N ALA A 153 9.92 5.49 2.83
CA ALA A 153 8.54 5.81 2.44
C ALA A 153 7.54 4.85 3.10
N MET A 154 7.83 3.55 3.11
CA MET A 154 6.99 2.53 3.74
C MET A 154 6.85 2.77 5.23
N GLY A 155 7.95 3.10 5.93
CA GLY A 155 7.91 3.49 7.35
C GLY A 155 6.93 4.62 7.61
N ARG A 156 6.98 5.69 6.80
CA ARG A 156 6.05 6.83 6.92
C ARG A 156 4.59 6.46 6.62
N LEU A 157 4.34 5.56 5.68
CA LEU A 157 2.98 5.06 5.38
C LEU A 157 2.43 4.25 6.55
N VAL A 158 3.22 3.33 7.08
CA VAL A 158 2.85 2.50 8.22
C VAL A 158 2.62 3.34 9.47
N GLU A 159 3.51 4.29 9.79
CA GLU A 159 3.36 5.22 10.92
C GLU A 159 2.07 6.05 10.84
N MET A 160 1.63 6.42 9.63
CA MET A 160 0.40 7.19 9.44
C MET A 160 -0.87 6.47 9.93
N VAL A 161 -0.87 5.13 9.97
CA VAL A 161 -2.07 4.32 10.22
C VAL A 161 -1.94 3.38 11.41
N ALA A 162 -0.72 3.11 11.90
CA ALA A 162 -0.50 2.23 13.04
C ALA A 162 -1.11 2.76 14.37
N ASP A 163 -1.28 4.10 14.48
CA ASP A 163 -1.87 4.78 15.65
C ASP A 163 -3.37 5.14 15.49
N SER A 164 -4.01 4.69 14.41
CA SER A 164 -5.39 5.07 14.02
C SER A 164 -6.48 4.15 14.59
#